data_AF-A0A416RS71-F1
#
_entry.id   AF-A0A416RS71-F1
#
_cell.length_a   1.000
_cell.length_b   1.000
_cell.length_c   1.000
_cell.angle_alpha   90.00
_cell.angle_beta   90.00
_cell.angle_gamma   90.00
#
_symmetry.space_group_name_H-M   'P 1'
#
loop_
_entity.id
_entity.type
_entity.pdbx_description
1 polymer ?
#
loop_
_entity_poly.entity_id
_entity_poly.type
_entity_poly.pdbx_seq_one_letter_code
_entity_poly.pdbx_strand_id
1 'polypeptide(L)'
;SRLGRNYLQTGHLIEDFFPRNGVRYIAMNDGIDTLRDNNDIAPFKNILNEMYSKDISKKVHSSYLLKAQKGQFTGCLAPFGYRKDPEDRNHLLIDEETAPIVRLIFGYALNGHGPNYIRRRLEEEKIPCPTWWNRERGLRNTRTKWEKKDPENGRYMWDFSVIKDLLMNPVYTGAIASQKKDYRFKIGTIGEKKPEDWIVVEGQHEPLIDRMSFDIVQNKLKSRQRPGQTNEISLFAGLLKCGECGKSLTIRYTNAKYPQRIYSCKTYNAFGKNHCTQHRIDYDTLYSHVLRKIRECARAALMDGEAVADRLTNTCEAEQKEQREAMERSLTRDEERIEVLDKMVMRLYEDMIAGRISEQNFNTMLEKTQTEQTELKTKVSEGRKRLSDEVQLA
;
A
#
# COMPACT_ATOMS: atom_id res chain seq x y z
N SER A 1 5.52 30.13 -24.15
CA SER A 1 4.22 29.51 -23.81
C SER A 1 3.83 29.68 -22.33
N ARG A 2 2.84 30.56 -22.05
CA ARG A 2 2.14 30.69 -20.74
C ARG A 2 0.79 29.92 -20.71
N LEU A 3 0.22 29.59 -21.87
CA LEU A 3 -1.10 28.98 -22.00
C LEU A 3 -1.12 27.49 -21.58
N GLY A 4 -0.05 26.75 -21.84
CA GLY A 4 0.03 25.36 -21.40
C GLY A 4 1.28 24.63 -21.90
N ARG A 5 1.83 23.76 -21.04
CA ARG A 5 2.94 22.84 -21.35
C ARG A 5 2.44 21.43 -21.74
N ASN A 6 1.13 21.30 -22.00
CA ASN A 6 0.50 20.05 -22.42
C ASN A 6 -0.07 20.25 -23.82
N TYR A 7 0.62 19.74 -24.85
CA TYR A 7 0.26 20.02 -26.24
C TYR A 7 -1.21 19.68 -26.56
N LEU A 8 -1.75 18.59 -26.01
CA LEU A 8 -3.14 18.16 -26.23
C LEU A 8 -4.15 19.18 -25.73
N GLN A 9 -3.95 19.67 -24.50
CA GLN A 9 -4.84 20.67 -23.90
C GLN A 9 -4.67 22.03 -24.57
N THR A 10 -3.42 22.41 -24.87
CA THR A 10 -3.14 23.67 -25.58
C THR A 10 -3.73 23.66 -26.99
N GLY A 11 -3.64 22.55 -27.71
CA GLY A 11 -4.27 22.36 -29.03
C GLY A 11 -5.79 22.48 -28.94
N HIS A 12 -6.44 21.71 -28.06
CA HIS A 12 -7.89 21.80 -27.85
C HIS A 12 -8.34 23.23 -27.49
N LEU A 13 -7.59 23.94 -26.65
CA LEU A 13 -7.93 25.30 -26.28
C LEU A 13 -7.85 26.26 -27.47
N ILE A 14 -6.75 26.21 -28.24
CA ILE A 14 -6.50 27.13 -29.36
C ILE A 14 -7.39 26.80 -30.57
N GLU A 15 -7.59 25.52 -30.88
CA GLU A 15 -8.25 25.07 -32.11
C GLU A 15 -9.75 24.86 -31.97
N ASP A 16 -10.26 24.53 -30.77
CA ASP A 16 -11.68 24.21 -30.57
C ASP A 16 -12.36 25.15 -29.56
N PHE A 17 -11.87 25.21 -28.32
CA PHE A 17 -12.56 25.92 -27.24
C PHE A 17 -12.60 27.45 -27.46
N PHE A 18 -11.47 28.09 -27.74
CA PHE A 18 -11.43 29.55 -27.93
C PHE A 18 -12.23 30.02 -29.16
N PRO A 19 -12.11 29.38 -30.34
CA PRO A 19 -12.93 29.73 -31.50
C PRO A 19 -14.43 29.59 -31.24
N ARG A 20 -14.87 28.48 -30.60
CA ARG A 20 -16.29 28.27 -30.26
C ARG A 20 -16.85 29.31 -29.29
N ASN A 21 -16.01 29.87 -28.44
CA ASN A 21 -16.40 30.88 -27.45
C ASN A 21 -16.12 32.32 -27.94
N GLY A 22 -15.74 32.52 -29.21
CA GLY A 22 -15.44 33.84 -29.76
C GLY A 22 -14.22 34.53 -29.14
N VAL A 23 -13.29 33.75 -28.56
CA VAL A 23 -12.09 34.26 -27.89
C VAL A 23 -10.92 34.25 -28.87
N ARG A 24 -10.29 35.41 -29.10
CA ARG A 24 -9.04 35.51 -29.85
C ARG A 24 -7.84 35.28 -28.93
N TYR A 25 -7.06 34.24 -29.21
CA TYR A 25 -5.76 34.02 -28.59
C TYR A 25 -4.64 34.62 -29.46
N ILE A 26 -3.78 35.43 -28.83
CA ILE A 26 -2.58 36.03 -29.42
C ILE A 26 -1.38 35.69 -28.55
N ALA A 27 -0.37 35.03 -29.13
CA ALA A 27 0.91 34.79 -28.48
C ALA A 27 2.04 35.47 -29.25
N MET A 28 2.44 36.65 -28.79
CA MET A 28 3.46 37.50 -29.43
C MET A 28 4.78 36.78 -29.70
N ASN A 29 5.30 36.05 -28.71
CA ASN A 29 6.59 35.34 -28.82
C ASN A 29 6.51 34.10 -29.72
N ASP A 30 5.34 33.47 -29.79
CA ASP A 30 5.15 32.23 -30.53
C ASP A 30 4.65 32.51 -31.98
N GLY A 31 4.30 33.78 -32.28
CA GLY A 31 3.79 34.24 -33.58
C GLY A 31 2.36 33.78 -33.87
N ILE A 32 1.61 33.41 -32.82
CA ILE A 32 0.28 32.80 -32.95
C ILE A 32 -0.78 33.89 -32.87
N ASP A 33 -1.70 33.90 -33.82
CA ASP A 33 -2.90 34.74 -33.80
C ASP A 33 -4.06 33.94 -34.40
N THR A 34 -4.99 33.50 -33.56
CA THR A 34 -6.15 32.68 -33.96
C THR A 34 -7.05 33.31 -35.00
N LEU A 35 -6.92 34.62 -35.26
CA LEU A 35 -7.64 35.33 -36.33
C LEU A 35 -6.92 35.32 -37.68
N ARG A 36 -5.66 34.83 -37.73
CA ARG A 36 -4.83 34.75 -38.93
C ARG A 36 -4.58 33.29 -39.29
N ASP A 37 -4.60 32.99 -40.58
CA ASP A 37 -4.45 31.64 -41.17
C ASP A 37 -3.02 31.08 -41.12
N ASN A 38 -2.14 31.65 -40.29
CA ASN A 38 -0.69 31.39 -40.31
C ASN A 38 -0.21 30.59 -39.08
N ASN A 39 -1.09 29.76 -38.51
CA ASN A 39 -0.88 29.06 -37.24
C ASN A 39 -0.41 27.60 -37.38
N ASP A 40 -0.16 27.11 -38.60
CA ASP A 40 0.14 25.68 -38.87
C ASP A 40 1.37 25.14 -38.11
N ILE A 41 2.31 26.01 -37.75
CA ILE A 41 3.53 25.62 -37.02
C ILE A 41 3.33 25.57 -35.49
N ALA A 42 2.23 26.10 -34.97
CA ALA A 42 1.96 26.19 -33.54
C ALA A 42 1.92 24.82 -32.83
N PRO A 43 1.30 23.77 -33.40
CA PRO A 43 1.34 22.42 -32.83
C PRO A 43 2.77 21.87 -32.74
N PHE A 44 3.61 22.09 -33.76
CA PHE A 44 5.02 21.66 -33.76
C PHE A 44 5.84 22.37 -32.67
N LYS A 45 5.68 23.69 -32.51
CA LYS A 45 6.33 24.43 -31.42
C LYS A 45 5.89 23.93 -30.05
N ASN A 46 4.61 23.57 -29.89
CA ASN A 46 4.10 22.99 -28.64
C ASN A 46 4.72 21.62 -28.35
N ILE A 47 4.87 20.77 -29.36
CA ILE A 47 5.56 19.47 -29.25
C ILE A 47 7.03 19.67 -28.84
N LEU A 48 7.76 20.60 -29.47
CA LEU A 48 9.16 20.88 -29.12
C LEU A 48 9.32 21.37 -27.68
N ASN A 49 8.45 22.28 -27.24
CA ASN A 49 8.42 22.78 -25.85
C ASN A 49 8.13 21.65 -24.85
N GLU A 50 7.27 20.71 -25.22
CA GLU A 50 6.97 19.55 -24.42
C GLU A 50 8.14 18.55 -24.38
N MET A 51 8.79 18.29 -25.50
CA MET A 51 10.00 17.46 -25.56
C MET A 51 11.09 18.02 -24.64
N TYR A 52 11.29 19.33 -24.65
CA TYR A 52 12.23 20.00 -23.74
C TYR A 52 11.83 19.82 -22.26
N SER A 53 10.55 20.00 -21.94
CA SER A 53 10.03 19.78 -20.58
C SER A 53 10.20 18.32 -20.12
N LYS A 54 9.99 17.36 -21.03
CA LYS A 54 10.16 15.93 -20.77
C LYS A 54 11.64 15.58 -20.56
N ASP A 55 12.55 16.15 -21.33
CA ASP A 55 13.99 15.96 -21.18
C ASP A 55 14.51 16.50 -19.83
N ILE A 56 14.10 17.72 -19.46
CA ILE A 56 14.40 18.26 -18.12
C ILE A 56 13.87 17.32 -17.03
N SER A 57 12.62 16.87 -17.15
CA SER A 57 12.03 15.95 -16.17
C SER A 57 12.83 14.65 -16.06
N LYS A 58 13.31 14.10 -17.17
CA LYS A 58 14.18 12.90 -17.18
C LYS A 58 15.51 13.18 -16.48
N LYS A 59 16.18 14.27 -16.83
CA LYS A 59 17.48 14.66 -16.21
C LYS A 59 17.35 14.87 -14.71
N VAL A 60 16.32 15.58 -14.26
CA VAL A 60 16.02 15.78 -12.84
C VAL A 60 15.78 14.44 -12.15
N HIS A 61 14.94 13.58 -12.73
CA HIS A 61 14.66 12.25 -12.16
C HIS A 61 15.93 11.39 -12.06
N SER A 62 16.76 11.37 -13.11
CA SER A 62 18.04 10.65 -13.09
C SER A 62 18.99 11.20 -12.02
N SER A 63 19.03 12.52 -11.82
CA SER A 63 19.82 13.12 -10.73
C SER A 63 19.33 12.66 -9.35
N TYR A 64 18.01 12.67 -9.10
CA TYR A 64 17.44 12.17 -7.84
C TYR A 64 17.64 10.65 -7.67
N LEU A 65 17.64 9.88 -8.76
CA LEU A 65 17.92 8.45 -8.73
C LEU A 65 19.38 8.18 -8.32
N LEU A 66 20.34 8.92 -8.89
CA LEU A 66 21.75 8.83 -8.51
C LEU A 66 21.96 9.20 -7.03
N LYS A 67 21.30 10.26 -6.55
CA LYS A 67 21.34 10.63 -5.13
C LYS A 67 20.76 9.54 -4.23
N ALA A 68 19.63 8.94 -4.64
CA ALA A 68 19.01 7.83 -3.93
C ALA A 68 19.94 6.61 -3.84
N GLN A 69 20.60 6.24 -4.93
CA GLN A 69 21.58 5.14 -4.98
C GLN A 69 22.81 5.41 -4.11
N LYS A 70 23.20 6.68 -3.95
CA LYS A 70 24.27 7.10 -3.03
C LYS A 70 23.80 7.23 -1.58
N GLY A 71 22.53 6.98 -1.26
CA GLY A 71 21.99 7.13 0.09
C GLY A 71 21.85 8.58 0.58
N GLN A 72 21.92 9.55 -0.32
CA GLN A 72 21.82 10.97 0.04
C GLN A 72 20.39 11.36 0.42
N PHE A 73 20.23 12.08 1.54
CA PHE A 73 18.93 12.56 1.98
C PHE A 73 18.44 13.73 1.13
N THR A 74 17.38 13.51 0.35
CA THR A 74 16.83 14.51 -0.57
C THR A 74 15.58 15.23 -0.05
N GLY A 75 15.16 14.92 1.18
CA GLY A 75 13.97 15.51 1.78
C GLY A 75 14.15 16.99 2.13
N CYS A 76 13.07 17.76 1.98
CA CYS A 76 13.04 19.17 2.38
C CYS A 76 13.20 19.33 3.90
N LEU A 77 12.48 18.53 4.69
CA LEU A 77 12.56 18.51 6.15
C LEU A 77 13.23 17.22 6.61
N ALA A 78 14.11 17.30 7.61
CA ALA A 78 14.63 16.13 8.27
C ALA A 78 13.50 15.33 8.96
N PRO A 79 13.61 13.99 9.06
CA PRO A 79 12.73 13.20 9.90
C PRO A 79 12.82 13.64 11.36
N PHE A 80 11.73 13.49 12.11
CA PHE A 80 11.69 13.83 13.54
C PHE A 80 12.75 13.03 14.31
N GLY A 81 13.49 13.62 15.25
CA GLY A 81 14.67 13.01 15.87
C GLY A 81 16.00 13.31 15.17
N TYR A 82 15.95 13.89 13.98
CA TYR A 82 17.11 14.31 13.21
C TYR A 82 17.01 15.77 12.77
N ARG A 83 18.16 16.36 12.47
CA ARG A 83 18.31 17.66 11.80
C ARG A 83 19.18 17.49 10.55
N LYS A 84 19.04 18.40 9.59
CA LYS A 84 19.93 18.42 8.42
C LYS A 84 21.29 18.96 8.86
N ASP A 85 22.36 18.37 8.35
CA ASP A 85 23.69 18.89 8.57
C ASP A 85 23.81 20.31 7.94
N PRO A 86 24.28 21.33 8.69
CA PRO A 86 24.55 22.67 8.15
C PRO A 86 25.53 22.67 6.98
N GLU A 87 26.51 21.77 6.99
CA GLU A 87 27.59 21.69 5.99
C GLU A 87 27.16 20.84 4.78
N ASP A 88 26.42 19.74 5.00
CA ASP A 88 25.82 18.93 3.92
C ASP A 88 24.31 18.76 4.09
N ARG A 89 23.54 19.48 3.28
CA ARG A 89 22.07 19.37 3.26
C ARG A 89 21.55 17.98 2.88
N ASN A 90 22.40 17.06 2.43
CA ASN A 90 22.03 15.67 2.14
C ASN A 90 22.44 14.67 3.23
N HIS A 91 23.04 15.15 4.33
CA HIS A 91 23.37 14.36 5.50
C HIS A 91 22.45 14.70 6.69
N LEU A 92 22.25 13.73 7.58
CA LEU A 92 21.38 13.85 8.75
C LEU A 92 22.23 13.72 10.03
N LEU A 93 22.03 14.64 10.95
CA LEU A 93 22.62 14.62 12.28
C LEU A 93 21.54 14.38 13.34
N ILE A 94 21.91 13.75 14.45
CA ILE A 94 21.00 13.59 15.58
C ILE A 94 20.57 14.96 16.11
N ASP A 95 19.28 15.08 16.40
CA ASP A 95 18.73 16.24 17.09
C ASP A 95 18.54 15.91 18.56
N GLU A 96 19.38 16.49 19.42
CA GLU A 96 19.45 16.18 20.86
C GLU A 96 18.11 16.40 21.59
N GLU A 97 17.28 17.34 21.13
CA GLU A 97 15.98 17.62 21.76
C GLU A 97 14.90 16.61 21.38
N THR A 98 14.88 16.16 20.12
CA THR A 98 13.79 15.32 19.61
C THR A 98 14.15 13.84 19.52
N ALA A 99 15.44 13.49 19.49
CA ALA A 99 15.91 12.11 19.46
C ALA A 99 15.49 11.28 20.70
N PRO A 100 15.52 11.81 21.94
CA PRO A 100 15.02 11.09 23.10
C PRO A 100 13.54 10.70 22.98
N ILE A 101 12.73 11.55 22.35
CA ILE A 101 11.30 11.28 22.12
C ILE A 101 11.12 10.11 21.14
N VAL A 102 11.92 10.06 20.08
CA VAL A 102 11.91 8.92 19.14
C VAL A 102 12.31 7.64 19.85
N ARG A 103 13.38 7.66 20.65
CA ARG A 103 13.81 6.49 21.45
C ARG A 103 12.72 6.03 22.41
N LEU A 104 12.04 6.96 23.07
CA LEU A 104 10.89 6.66 23.93
C LEU A 104 9.74 5.98 23.17
N ILE A 105 9.40 6.49 21.98
CA ILE A 105 8.35 5.91 21.12
C ILE A 105 8.69 4.47 20.72
N PHE A 106 9.94 4.23 20.31
CA PHE A 106 10.40 2.87 20.00
C PHE A 106 10.44 1.98 21.25
N GLY A 107 10.81 2.52 22.41
CA GLY A 107 10.76 1.81 23.70
C GLY A 107 9.36 1.30 24.03
N TYR A 108 8.32 2.13 23.88
CA TYR A 108 6.95 1.66 24.05
C TYR A 108 6.56 0.56 23.05
N ALA A 109 6.98 0.68 21.79
CA ALA A 109 6.70 -0.32 20.78
C ALA A 109 7.40 -1.66 21.09
N LEU A 110 8.65 -1.61 21.56
CA LEU A 110 9.42 -2.75 22.03
C LEU A 110 8.75 -3.43 23.24
N ASN A 111 8.13 -2.67 24.14
CA ASN A 111 7.32 -3.20 25.24
C ASN A 111 5.96 -3.78 24.80
N GLY A 112 5.68 -3.81 23.49
CA GLY A 112 4.44 -4.39 22.98
C GLY A 112 3.25 -3.45 23.08
N HIS A 113 3.47 -2.13 23.14
CA HIS A 113 2.42 -1.13 23.02
C HIS A 113 2.20 -0.66 21.57
N GLY A 114 0.96 -0.30 21.25
CA GLY A 114 0.53 0.00 19.88
C GLY A 114 0.51 1.49 19.61
N PRO A 115 0.44 1.92 18.33
CA PRO A 115 0.45 3.36 18.01
C PRO A 115 -0.64 4.17 18.72
N ASN A 116 -1.83 3.60 18.94
CA ASN A 116 -2.89 4.25 19.71
C ASN A 116 -2.57 4.42 21.19
N TYR A 117 -1.91 3.44 21.80
CA TYR A 117 -1.45 3.55 23.19
C TYR A 117 -0.36 4.61 23.29
N ILE A 118 0.63 4.55 22.40
CA ILE A 118 1.76 5.48 22.33
C ILE A 118 1.24 6.92 22.20
N ARG A 119 0.34 7.17 21.25
CA ARG A 119 -0.31 8.49 21.08
C ARG A 119 -0.92 9.03 22.37
N ARG A 120 -1.68 8.20 23.11
CA ARG A 120 -2.32 8.62 24.36
C ARG A 120 -1.29 8.95 25.44
N ARG A 121 -0.25 8.12 25.57
CA ARG A 121 0.84 8.37 26.52
C ARG A 121 1.60 9.67 26.21
N LEU A 122 1.93 9.92 24.95
CA LEU A 122 2.58 11.16 24.54
C LEU A 122 1.70 12.40 24.82
N GLU A 123 0.38 12.26 24.67
CA GLU A 123 -0.58 13.32 24.98
C GLU A 123 -0.70 13.58 26.50
N GLU A 124 -0.73 12.51 27.31
CA GLU A 124 -0.72 12.56 28.78
C GLU A 124 0.57 13.21 29.32
N GLU A 125 1.72 12.84 28.75
CA GLU A 125 3.04 13.38 29.08
C GLU A 125 3.29 14.78 28.49
N LYS A 126 2.30 15.35 27.76
CA LYS A 126 2.38 16.66 27.13
C LYS A 126 3.61 16.81 26.22
N ILE A 127 3.91 15.78 25.43
CA ILE A 127 4.99 15.79 24.44
C ILE A 127 4.47 16.37 23.11
N PRO A 128 4.99 17.52 22.64
CA PRO A 128 4.51 18.15 21.40
C PRO A 128 4.73 17.28 20.17
N CYS A 129 3.78 17.30 19.24
CA CYS A 129 3.89 16.55 17.99
C CYS A 129 4.91 17.19 17.02
N PRO A 130 5.43 16.45 16.03
CA PRO A 130 6.47 16.95 15.12
C PRO A 130 6.06 18.20 14.32
N THR A 131 4.76 18.40 14.09
CA THR A 131 4.25 19.60 13.39
C THR A 131 4.46 20.86 14.22
N TRP A 132 4.32 20.77 15.55
CA TRP A 132 4.60 21.88 16.46
C TRP A 132 6.08 22.26 16.41
N TRP A 133 6.98 21.27 16.52
CA TRP A 133 8.44 21.48 16.44
C TRP A 133 8.87 22.14 15.12
N ASN A 134 8.33 21.68 14.00
CA ASN A 134 8.60 22.28 12.69
C ASN A 134 8.17 23.75 12.61
N ARG A 135 7.11 24.14 13.32
CA ARG A 135 6.67 25.53 13.37
C ARG A 135 7.51 26.37 14.31
N GLU A 136 7.78 25.85 15.51
CA GLU A 136 8.62 26.53 16.51
C GLU A 136 9.99 26.89 15.92
N ARG A 137 10.55 26.00 15.11
CA ARG A 137 11.84 26.19 14.43
C ARG A 137 11.75 26.93 13.09
N GLY A 138 10.58 27.47 12.72
CA GLY A 138 10.38 28.23 11.49
C GLY A 138 10.50 27.42 10.18
N LEU A 139 10.53 26.09 10.25
CA LEU A 139 10.70 25.20 9.09
C LEU A 139 9.42 25.08 8.26
N ARG A 140 8.25 25.11 8.92
CA ARG A 140 6.92 25.13 8.27
C ARG A 140 5.90 25.89 9.09
N ASN A 141 5.03 26.64 8.42
CA ASN A 141 3.92 27.34 9.07
C ASN A 141 2.58 26.59 8.95
N THR A 142 2.59 25.28 9.20
CA THR A 142 1.38 24.45 9.14
C THR A 142 0.89 24.12 10.54
N ARG A 143 -0.43 24.20 10.77
CA ARG A 143 -1.09 23.76 12.01
C ARG A 143 -1.92 22.52 11.77
N THR A 144 -1.92 21.60 12.73
CA THR A 144 -2.76 20.39 12.66
C THR A 144 -4.24 20.77 12.81
N LYS A 145 -5.15 19.88 12.38
CA LYS A 145 -6.59 20.07 12.60
C LYS A 145 -6.95 20.21 14.08
N TRP A 146 -6.20 19.55 14.96
CA TRP A 146 -6.41 19.58 16.40
C TRP A 146 -5.95 20.88 17.01
N GLU A 147 -4.78 21.36 16.62
CA GLU A 147 -4.24 22.64 17.06
C GLU A 147 -5.04 23.85 16.57
N LYS A 148 -5.68 23.75 15.40
CA LYS A 148 -6.62 24.78 14.94
C LYS A 148 -7.89 24.84 15.81
N LYS A 149 -8.31 23.69 16.35
CA LYS A 149 -9.53 23.59 17.17
C LYS A 149 -9.26 23.96 18.63
N ASP A 150 -8.13 23.51 19.16
CA ASP A 150 -7.67 23.80 20.52
C ASP A 150 -6.16 24.14 20.44
N PRO A 151 -5.80 25.45 20.47
CA PRO A 151 -4.41 25.88 20.39
C PRO A 151 -3.54 25.43 21.58
N GLU A 152 -4.14 25.14 22.74
CA GLU A 152 -3.42 24.84 23.97
C GLU A 152 -3.09 23.34 24.06
N ASN A 153 -4.09 22.47 23.83
CA ASN A 153 -3.91 21.02 23.90
C ASN A 153 -3.65 20.35 22.55
N GLY A 154 -4.11 20.94 21.44
CA GLY A 154 -4.03 20.32 20.11
C GLY A 154 -2.59 20.14 19.59
N ARG A 155 -1.61 20.83 20.17
CA ARG A 155 -0.17 20.64 19.90
C ARG A 155 0.38 19.30 20.39
N TYR A 156 -0.27 18.68 21.39
CA TYR A 156 0.12 17.39 21.97
C TYR A 156 -0.61 16.21 21.32
N MET A 157 -1.55 16.46 20.40
CA MET A 157 -2.27 15.39 19.70
C MET A 157 -1.44 14.85 18.54
N TRP A 158 -0.82 13.69 18.75
CA TRP A 158 -0.17 12.91 17.70
C TRP A 158 -1.20 12.19 16.85
N ASP A 159 -1.15 12.30 15.52
CA ASP A 159 -2.00 11.47 14.67
C ASP A 159 -1.50 10.02 14.66
N PHE A 160 -2.42 9.06 14.54
CA PHE A 160 -2.07 7.65 14.42
C PHE A 160 -1.12 7.38 13.25
N SER A 161 -1.33 8.07 12.11
CA SER A 161 -0.47 7.90 10.94
C SER A 161 0.95 8.35 11.22
N VAL A 162 1.15 9.45 11.96
CA VAL A 162 2.48 9.98 12.29
C VAL A 162 3.27 8.97 13.12
N ILE A 163 2.66 8.37 14.13
CA ILE A 163 3.34 7.33 14.96
C ILE A 163 3.63 6.09 14.12
N LYS A 164 2.68 5.65 13.29
CA LYS A 164 2.86 4.49 12.42
C LYS A 164 4.00 4.70 11.43
N ASP A 165 4.01 5.84 10.74
CA ASP A 165 5.02 6.20 9.74
C ASP A 165 6.40 6.34 10.40
N LEU A 166 6.46 6.89 11.61
CA LEU A 166 7.68 6.96 12.41
C LEU A 166 8.21 5.55 12.72
N LEU A 167 7.39 4.66 13.27
CA LEU A 167 7.82 3.31 13.63
C LEU A 167 8.21 2.46 12.41
N MET A 168 7.66 2.74 11.23
CA MET A 168 7.96 2.02 9.99
C MET A 168 9.14 2.58 9.19
N ASN A 169 9.68 3.74 9.56
CA ASN A 169 10.70 4.40 8.74
C ASN A 169 12.10 3.86 9.04
N PRO A 170 12.79 3.22 8.07
CA PRO A 170 14.14 2.68 8.28
C PRO A 170 15.21 3.77 8.53
N VAL A 171 14.87 5.05 8.38
CA VAL A 171 15.78 6.16 8.72
C VAL A 171 16.29 6.09 10.16
N TYR A 172 15.51 5.53 11.08
CA TYR A 172 15.92 5.42 12.48
C TYR A 172 17.01 4.36 12.72
N THR A 173 17.26 3.47 11.76
CA THR A 173 18.36 2.50 11.78
C THR A 173 19.59 2.97 11.00
N GLY A 174 19.69 4.27 10.67
CA GLY A 174 20.79 4.80 9.86
C GLY A 174 20.66 4.53 8.35
N ALA A 175 19.49 4.10 7.87
CA ALA A 175 19.26 3.76 6.47
C ALA A 175 18.38 4.78 5.75
N ILE A 176 18.81 5.24 4.57
CA ILE A 176 18.02 6.17 3.75
C ILE A 176 17.20 5.38 2.73
N ALA A 177 15.88 5.42 2.89
CA ALA A 177 14.93 4.84 1.94
C ALA A 177 14.37 5.92 1.00
N SER A 178 14.63 5.77 -0.29
CA SER A 178 14.25 6.69 -1.37
C SER A 178 13.39 6.01 -2.44
N GLN A 179 12.88 6.80 -3.39
CA GLN A 179 12.10 6.30 -4.55
C GLN A 179 10.81 5.56 -4.17
N LYS A 180 10.15 5.96 -3.09
CA LYS A 180 8.93 5.30 -2.54
C LYS A 180 7.65 5.48 -3.37
N LYS A 181 7.69 6.24 -4.48
CA LYS A 181 6.50 6.64 -5.24
C LYS A 181 6.70 6.37 -6.72
N ASP A 182 5.63 5.98 -7.39
CA ASP A 182 5.57 5.89 -8.84
C ASP A 182 5.14 7.24 -9.41
N TYR A 183 6.00 7.82 -10.24
CA TYR A 183 5.77 9.10 -10.90
C TYR A 183 5.74 8.89 -12.41
N ARG A 184 4.76 9.49 -13.08
CA ARG A 184 4.81 9.70 -14.54
C ARG A 184 4.74 11.18 -14.88
N PHE A 185 5.53 11.57 -15.87
CA PHE A 185 5.48 12.90 -16.45
C PHE A 185 4.05 13.29 -16.84
N LYS A 186 3.64 14.52 -16.53
CA LYS A 186 2.29 15.10 -16.67
C LYS A 186 1.18 14.55 -15.77
N ILE A 187 1.24 13.28 -15.38
CA ILE A 187 0.24 12.66 -14.49
C ILE A 187 0.55 12.96 -13.03
N GLY A 188 1.84 13.01 -12.67
CA GLY A 188 2.28 13.17 -11.29
C GLY A 188 2.50 11.83 -10.61
N THR A 189 2.31 11.79 -9.29
CA THR A 189 2.37 10.55 -8.51
C THR A 189 1.13 9.70 -8.78
N ILE A 190 1.34 8.46 -9.20
CA ILE A 190 0.27 7.50 -9.56
C ILE A 190 0.04 6.50 -8.43
N GLY A 191 1.08 6.20 -7.65
CA GLY A 191 0.99 5.24 -6.58
C GLY A 191 2.21 5.29 -5.68
N GLU A 192 2.14 4.47 -4.63
CA GLU A 192 3.25 4.20 -3.74
C GLU A 192 3.86 2.85 -4.12
N LYS A 193 5.19 2.80 -4.16
CA LYS A 193 5.91 1.56 -4.37
C LYS A 193 5.89 0.72 -3.11
N LYS A 194 5.92 -0.61 -3.28
CA LYS A 194 6.08 -1.50 -2.15
C LYS A 194 7.47 -1.32 -1.51
N PRO A 195 7.63 -1.60 -0.20
CA PRO A 195 8.91 -1.45 0.49
C PRO A 195 10.08 -2.19 -0.18
N GLU A 196 9.82 -3.30 -0.87
CA GLU A 196 10.82 -4.12 -1.55
C GLU A 196 11.40 -3.42 -2.80
N ASP A 197 10.61 -2.51 -3.41
CA ASP A 197 11.01 -1.74 -4.58
C ASP A 197 11.67 -0.40 -4.21
N TRP A 198 11.88 -0.14 -2.91
CA TRP A 198 12.54 1.07 -2.44
C TRP A 198 14.06 0.96 -2.62
N ILE A 199 14.70 2.09 -2.92
CA ILE A 199 16.15 2.16 -2.87
C ILE A 199 16.53 2.46 -1.42
N VAL A 200 17.05 1.45 -0.72
CA VAL A 200 17.48 1.56 0.67
C VAL A 200 19.01 1.45 0.70
N VAL A 201 19.65 2.47 1.27
CA VAL A 201 21.10 2.49 1.47
C VAL A 201 21.36 2.63 2.97
N GLU A 202 22.10 1.69 3.54
CA GLU A 202 22.39 1.63 4.97
C GLU A 202 23.64 2.45 5.33
N GLY A 203 23.82 2.75 6.63
CA GLY A 203 25.02 3.39 7.17
C GLY A 203 25.26 4.83 6.72
N GLN A 204 24.21 5.59 6.43
CA GLN A 204 24.33 6.96 5.91
C GLN A 204 24.40 8.04 7.00
N HIS A 205 23.95 7.72 8.20
CA HIS A 205 23.94 8.61 9.37
C HIS A 205 23.81 7.80 10.66
N GLU A 206 24.02 8.45 11.80
CA GLU A 206 23.99 7.80 13.11
C GLU A 206 22.58 7.24 13.44
N PRO A 207 22.45 5.94 13.76
CA PRO A 207 21.17 5.34 14.07
C PRO A 207 20.64 5.80 15.45
N LEU A 208 19.34 6.07 15.54
CA LEU A 208 18.68 6.28 16.83
C LEU A 208 18.30 4.96 17.52
N ILE A 209 18.06 3.92 16.71
CA ILE A 209 17.62 2.58 17.13
C ILE A 209 18.46 1.55 16.37
N ASP A 210 18.89 0.50 17.05
CA ASP A 210 19.61 -0.59 16.42
C ASP A 210 18.69 -1.42 15.48
N ARG A 211 19.29 -2.10 14.52
CA ARG A 211 18.53 -2.85 13.50
C ARG A 211 17.69 -3.97 14.12
N MET A 212 18.21 -4.66 15.13
CA MET A 212 17.51 -5.78 15.78
C MET A 212 16.25 -5.29 16.51
N SER A 213 16.33 -4.21 17.27
CA SER A 213 15.18 -3.57 17.91
C SER A 213 14.14 -3.11 16.89
N PHE A 214 14.59 -2.51 15.78
CA PHE A 214 13.68 -2.09 14.72
C PHE A 214 12.94 -3.27 14.10
N ASP A 215 13.63 -4.38 13.81
CA ASP A 215 13.03 -5.58 13.23
C ASP A 215 12.03 -6.24 14.19
N ILE A 216 12.34 -6.26 15.50
CA ILE A 216 11.38 -6.70 16.54
C ILE A 216 10.12 -5.84 16.50
N VAL A 217 10.27 -4.52 16.40
CA VAL A 217 9.11 -3.60 16.28
C VAL A 217 8.32 -3.87 15.00
N GLN A 218 8.97 -4.07 13.85
CA GLN A 218 8.27 -4.41 12.61
C GLN A 218 7.47 -5.71 12.76
N ASN A 219 8.06 -6.74 13.36
CA ASN A 219 7.39 -8.02 13.59
C ASN A 219 6.20 -7.86 14.54
N LYS A 220 6.35 -7.09 15.62
CA LYS A 220 5.23 -6.76 16.54
C LYS A 220 4.13 -5.96 15.87
N LEU A 221 4.47 -5.06 14.94
CA LEU A 221 3.49 -4.30 14.16
C LEU A 221 2.74 -5.19 13.16
N LYS A 222 3.41 -6.16 12.53
CA LYS A 222 2.81 -7.14 11.62
C LYS A 222 1.90 -8.15 12.34
N SER A 223 2.33 -8.67 13.50
CA SER A 223 1.60 -9.68 14.26
C SER A 223 0.45 -9.13 15.12
N ARG A 224 0.33 -7.80 15.19
CA ARG A 224 -0.68 -7.12 16.01
C ARG A 224 -2.11 -7.46 15.59
N GLN A 225 -2.80 -8.13 16.49
CA GLN A 225 -4.25 -8.31 16.41
C GLN A 225 -4.95 -7.00 16.81
N ARG A 226 -5.93 -6.57 16.02
CA ARG A 226 -6.71 -5.37 16.35
C ARG A 226 -7.74 -5.73 17.43
N PRO A 227 -7.78 -4.99 18.57
CA PRO A 227 -8.83 -5.20 19.56
C PRO A 227 -10.20 -4.89 18.96
N GLY A 228 -11.23 -5.60 19.43
CA GLY A 228 -12.61 -5.35 19.06
C GLY A 228 -13.16 -4.06 19.68
N GLN A 229 -14.45 -3.78 19.47
CA GLN A 229 -15.09 -2.58 20.02
C GLN A 229 -15.11 -2.55 21.56
N THR A 230 -15.06 -3.71 22.22
CA THR A 230 -14.96 -3.85 23.68
C THR A 230 -13.54 -3.65 24.21
N ASN A 231 -12.58 -3.26 23.35
CA ASN A 231 -11.15 -3.16 23.65
C ASN A 231 -10.48 -4.49 24.05
N GLU A 232 -11.22 -5.59 24.03
CA GLU A 232 -10.71 -6.94 24.21
C GLU A 232 -10.27 -7.55 22.88
N ILE A 233 -9.15 -8.27 22.92
CA ILE A 233 -8.67 -9.05 21.78
C ILE A 233 -9.35 -10.41 21.83
N SER A 234 -10.08 -10.76 20.77
CA SER A 234 -10.66 -12.10 20.63
C SER A 234 -9.54 -13.14 20.62
N LEU A 235 -9.68 -14.23 21.37
CA LEU A 235 -8.69 -15.30 21.50
C LEU A 235 -8.17 -15.83 20.15
N PHE A 236 -9.06 -15.94 19.16
CA PHE A 236 -8.73 -16.44 17.82
C PHE A 236 -8.48 -15.34 16.77
N ALA A 237 -8.24 -14.09 17.20
CA ALA A 237 -8.04 -12.99 16.26
C ALA A 237 -6.79 -13.25 15.40
N GLY A 238 -6.88 -13.00 14.10
CA GLY A 238 -5.77 -13.24 13.16
C GLY A 238 -5.51 -14.71 12.79
N LEU A 239 -5.93 -15.68 13.61
CA LEU A 239 -5.72 -17.11 13.37
C LEU A 239 -6.75 -17.70 12.41
N LEU A 240 -8.02 -17.32 12.54
CA LEU A 240 -9.09 -17.95 11.75
C LEU A 240 -9.13 -17.43 10.31
N LYS A 241 -9.08 -18.36 9.36
CA LYS A 241 -9.22 -18.14 7.92
C LYS A 241 -10.45 -18.87 7.39
N CYS A 242 -11.10 -18.27 6.40
CA CYS A 242 -12.18 -18.88 5.66
C CYS A 242 -11.62 -19.97 4.74
N GLY A 243 -12.16 -21.20 4.82
CA GLY A 243 -11.73 -22.32 3.98
C GLY A 243 -12.05 -22.15 2.48
N GLU A 244 -13.00 -21.29 2.13
CA GLU A 244 -13.35 -21.05 0.73
C GLU A 244 -12.56 -19.89 0.11
N CYS A 245 -12.58 -18.72 0.75
CA CYS A 245 -12.01 -17.50 0.16
C CYS A 245 -10.62 -17.16 0.73
N GLY A 246 -10.11 -17.93 1.69
CA GLY A 246 -8.80 -17.73 2.33
C GLY A 246 -8.64 -16.45 3.18
N LYS A 247 -9.67 -15.61 3.27
CA LYS A 247 -9.63 -14.35 4.04
C LYS A 247 -9.98 -14.60 5.51
N SER A 248 -9.57 -13.69 6.38
CA SER A 248 -9.80 -13.82 7.83
C SER A 248 -11.29 -13.80 8.22
N LEU A 249 -11.66 -14.65 9.18
CA LEU A 249 -12.96 -14.61 9.83
C LEU A 249 -13.00 -13.51 10.89
N THR A 250 -14.15 -12.87 11.03
CA THR A 250 -14.37 -11.79 12.01
C THR A 250 -15.41 -12.19 13.04
N ILE A 251 -15.14 -11.88 14.31
CA ILE A 251 -16.08 -12.08 15.42
C ILE A 251 -17.22 -11.06 15.36
N ARG A 252 -18.44 -11.53 15.56
CA ARG A 252 -19.67 -10.74 15.63
C ARG A 252 -20.62 -11.32 16.67
N TYR A 253 -21.62 -10.53 17.05
CA TYR A 253 -22.71 -10.97 17.88
C TYR A 253 -23.96 -11.23 17.02
N THR A 254 -24.74 -12.25 17.35
CA THR A 254 -26.03 -12.49 16.70
C THR A 254 -27.05 -11.45 17.14
N ASN A 255 -27.97 -11.10 16.24
CA ASN A 255 -29.09 -10.19 16.52
C ASN A 255 -30.27 -10.93 17.19
N ALA A 256 -29.98 -11.77 18.18
CA ALA A 256 -30.98 -12.51 18.95
C ALA A 256 -31.24 -11.84 20.30
N LYS A 257 -32.35 -12.21 20.97
CA LYS A 257 -32.66 -11.76 22.34
C LYS A 257 -31.51 -12.02 23.33
N TYR A 258 -30.76 -13.10 23.09
CA TYR A 258 -29.51 -13.42 23.78
C TYR A 258 -28.38 -13.51 22.73
N PRO A 259 -27.58 -12.44 22.57
CA PRO A 259 -26.54 -12.38 21.56
C PRO A 259 -25.45 -13.43 21.82
N GLN A 260 -25.15 -14.25 20.82
CA GLN A 260 -24.08 -15.23 20.84
C GLN A 260 -22.90 -14.75 20.00
N ARG A 261 -21.69 -15.09 20.44
CA ARG A 261 -20.45 -14.78 19.71
C ARG A 261 -20.27 -15.78 18.57
N ILE A 262 -20.16 -15.26 17.35
CA ILE A 262 -19.97 -16.06 16.14
C ILE A 262 -18.80 -15.52 15.31
N TYR A 263 -18.08 -16.41 14.65
CA TYR A 263 -17.14 -16.07 13.57
C TYR A 263 -17.82 -16.20 12.23
N SER A 264 -17.54 -15.24 11.33
CA SER A 264 -18.13 -15.20 9.99
C SER A 264 -17.18 -14.57 8.99
N CYS A 265 -17.33 -14.96 7.71
CA CYS A 265 -16.43 -14.52 6.65
C CYS A 265 -16.55 -13.02 6.36
N LYS A 266 -15.46 -12.27 6.53
CA LYS A 266 -15.41 -10.83 6.26
C LYS A 266 -15.78 -10.51 4.80
N THR A 267 -15.31 -11.32 3.85
CA THR A 267 -15.54 -11.10 2.42
C THR A 267 -17.01 -11.23 2.07
N TYR A 268 -17.66 -12.31 2.54
CA TYR A 268 -19.10 -12.48 2.37
C TYR A 268 -19.89 -11.31 2.98
N ASN A 269 -19.50 -10.86 4.18
CA ASN A 269 -20.20 -9.77 4.87
C ASN A 269 -20.09 -8.43 4.16
N ALA A 270 -18.96 -8.17 3.50
CA ALA A 270 -18.70 -6.91 2.83
C ALA A 270 -19.22 -6.90 1.38
N PHE A 271 -19.09 -8.01 0.66
CA PHE A 271 -19.31 -8.08 -0.79
C PHE A 271 -20.39 -9.09 -1.21
N GLY A 272 -20.94 -9.86 -0.28
CA GLY A 272 -22.04 -10.78 -0.52
C GLY A 272 -21.66 -12.09 -1.22
N LYS A 273 -22.69 -12.78 -1.72
CA LYS A 273 -22.63 -14.16 -2.26
C LYS A 273 -21.71 -14.32 -3.48
N ASN A 274 -21.42 -13.25 -4.22
CA ASN A 274 -20.59 -13.31 -5.41
C ASN A 274 -19.10 -13.52 -5.09
N HIS A 275 -18.71 -13.33 -3.82
CA HIS A 275 -17.30 -13.38 -3.40
C HIS A 275 -16.98 -14.46 -2.37
N CYS A 276 -17.99 -15.07 -1.73
CA CYS A 276 -17.86 -16.19 -0.79
C CYS A 276 -19.26 -16.74 -0.42
N THR A 277 -19.36 -17.88 0.28
CA THR A 277 -20.64 -18.39 0.79
C THR A 277 -20.98 -17.86 2.19
N GLN A 278 -22.25 -18.04 2.57
CA GLN A 278 -22.72 -17.76 3.92
C GLN A 278 -22.39 -18.93 4.86
N HIS A 279 -21.39 -18.75 5.71
CA HIS A 279 -21.08 -19.70 6.77
C HIS A 279 -20.71 -18.98 8.06
N ARG A 280 -20.96 -19.67 9.17
CA ARG A 280 -20.72 -19.16 10.53
C ARG A 280 -20.19 -20.29 11.42
N ILE A 281 -19.33 -19.92 12.35
CA ILE A 281 -18.79 -20.82 13.36
C ILE A 281 -19.13 -20.23 14.72
N ASP A 282 -19.76 -21.03 15.58
CA ASP A 282 -20.05 -20.63 16.95
C ASP A 282 -18.77 -20.55 17.79
N TYR A 283 -18.62 -19.48 18.59
CA TYR A 283 -17.39 -19.24 19.36
C TYR A 283 -17.15 -20.34 20.40
N ASP A 284 -18.18 -20.73 21.17
CA ASP A 284 -18.02 -21.65 22.30
C ASP A 284 -17.75 -23.09 21.80
N THR A 285 -18.38 -23.45 20.68
CA THR A 285 -18.12 -24.70 19.96
C THR A 285 -16.67 -24.77 19.48
N LEU A 286 -16.18 -23.71 18.81
CA LEU A 286 -14.79 -23.63 18.36
C LEU A 286 -13.81 -23.66 19.54
N TYR A 287 -14.10 -22.89 20.59
CA TYR A 287 -13.28 -22.83 21.79
C TYR A 287 -13.09 -24.20 22.43
N SER A 288 -14.18 -24.93 22.60
CA SER A 288 -14.18 -26.27 23.20
C SER A 288 -13.43 -27.28 22.32
N HIS A 289 -13.58 -27.19 21.00
CA HIS A 289 -12.86 -28.06 20.07
C HIS A 289 -11.35 -27.82 20.11
N VAL A 290 -10.92 -26.56 20.06
CA VAL A 290 -9.50 -26.18 20.11
C VAL A 290 -8.89 -26.55 21.47
N LEU A 291 -9.57 -26.24 22.57
CA LEU A 291 -9.10 -26.58 23.92
C LEU A 291 -8.93 -28.08 24.11
N ARG A 292 -9.88 -28.89 23.60
CA ARG A 292 -9.78 -30.34 23.63
C ARG A 292 -8.55 -30.83 22.86
N LYS A 293 -8.31 -30.30 21.65
CA LYS A 293 -7.15 -30.66 20.83
C LYS A 293 -5.83 -30.26 21.49
N ILE A 294 -5.74 -29.07 22.07
CA ILE A 294 -4.57 -28.63 22.84
C ILE A 294 -4.31 -29.59 24.01
N ARG A 295 -5.34 -30.00 24.75
CA ARG A 295 -5.22 -30.96 25.86
C ARG A 295 -4.85 -32.38 25.41
N GLU A 296 -5.29 -32.81 24.23
CA GLU A 296 -4.86 -34.06 23.60
C GLU A 296 -3.36 -34.00 23.26
N CYS A 297 -2.92 -32.92 22.61
CA CYS A 297 -1.51 -32.71 22.26
C CYS A 297 -0.63 -32.59 23.50
N ALA A 298 -1.07 -31.84 24.52
CA ALA A 298 -0.34 -31.70 25.78
C ALA A 298 -0.19 -33.04 26.53
N ARG A 299 -1.25 -33.88 26.54
CA ARG A 299 -1.18 -35.23 27.13
C ARG A 299 -0.23 -36.15 26.36
N ALA A 300 -0.26 -36.08 25.03
CA ALA A 300 0.64 -36.85 24.20
C ALA A 300 2.10 -36.41 24.39
N ALA A 301 2.35 -35.10 24.49
CA ALA A 301 3.69 -34.53 24.66
C ALA A 301 4.32 -34.85 26.03
N LEU A 302 3.49 -35.11 27.05
CA LEU A 302 3.94 -35.59 28.35
C LEU A 302 4.39 -37.06 28.34
N MET A 303 4.01 -37.83 27.32
CA MET A 303 4.43 -39.23 27.16
C MET A 303 5.64 -39.37 26.24
N ASP A 304 5.68 -38.62 25.14
CA ASP A 304 6.81 -38.57 24.21
C ASP A 304 6.80 -37.23 23.46
N GLY A 305 7.69 -36.32 23.83
CA GLY A 305 7.74 -34.96 23.30
C GLY A 305 8.19 -34.89 21.84
N GLU A 306 9.13 -35.74 21.43
CA GLU A 306 9.66 -35.79 20.06
C GLU A 306 8.64 -36.41 19.10
N ALA A 307 8.01 -37.53 19.48
CA ALA A 307 7.02 -38.17 18.64
C ALA A 307 5.78 -37.30 18.38
N VAL A 308 5.42 -36.39 19.31
CA VAL A 308 4.31 -35.45 19.11
C VAL A 308 4.72 -34.26 18.24
N ALA A 309 5.94 -33.76 18.42
CA ALA A 309 6.49 -32.74 17.51
C ALA A 309 6.50 -33.29 16.08
N ASP A 310 7.04 -34.49 15.86
CA ASP A 310 7.09 -35.12 14.54
C ASP A 310 5.70 -35.37 13.95
N ARG A 311 4.73 -35.85 14.75
CA ARG A 311 3.34 -36.01 14.29
C ARG A 311 2.73 -34.67 13.89
N LEU A 312 2.91 -33.62 14.69
CA LEU A 312 2.38 -32.29 14.39
C LEU A 312 3.01 -31.71 13.12
N THR A 313 4.33 -31.86 12.95
CA THR A 313 5.05 -31.44 11.75
C THR A 313 4.54 -32.18 10.52
N ASN A 314 4.46 -33.52 10.58
CA ASN A 314 3.95 -34.35 9.48
C ASN A 314 2.48 -34.02 9.13
N THR A 315 1.64 -33.73 10.12
CA THR A 315 0.23 -33.38 9.86
C THR A 315 0.13 -31.99 9.22
N CYS A 316 0.93 -31.02 9.69
CA CYS A 316 1.02 -29.69 9.09
C CYS A 316 1.56 -29.75 7.65
N GLU A 317 2.60 -30.54 7.40
CA GLU A 317 3.17 -30.75 6.07
C GLU A 317 2.16 -31.41 5.12
N ALA A 318 1.41 -32.40 5.60
CA ALA A 318 0.36 -33.06 4.82
C ALA A 318 -0.78 -32.08 4.46
N GLU A 319 -1.26 -31.28 5.42
CA GLU A 319 -2.31 -30.27 5.18
C GLU A 319 -1.81 -29.16 4.25
N GLN A 320 -0.56 -28.71 4.39
CA GLN A 320 0.04 -27.72 3.49
C GLN A 320 0.18 -28.27 2.07
N LYS A 321 0.60 -29.54 1.93
CA LYS A 321 0.70 -30.21 0.64
C LYS A 321 -0.67 -30.33 -0.03
N GLU A 322 -1.71 -30.73 0.71
CA GLU A 322 -3.07 -30.83 0.17
C GLU A 322 -3.63 -29.47 -0.26
N GLN A 323 -3.40 -28.41 0.52
CA GLN A 323 -3.77 -27.04 0.16
C GLN A 323 -3.04 -26.56 -1.09
N ARG A 324 -1.74 -26.88 -1.20
CA ARG A 324 -0.93 -26.57 -2.39
C ARG A 324 -1.47 -27.27 -3.63
N GLU A 325 -1.73 -28.58 -3.55
CA GLU A 325 -2.30 -29.36 -4.65
C GLU A 325 -3.71 -28.87 -5.04
N ALA A 326 -4.52 -28.41 -4.08
CA ALA A 326 -5.81 -27.77 -4.37
C ALA A 326 -5.65 -26.44 -5.11
N MET A 327 -4.67 -25.62 -4.70
CA MET A 327 -4.38 -24.34 -5.35
C MET A 327 -3.83 -24.53 -6.77
N GLU A 328 -2.90 -25.47 -6.97
CA GLU A 328 -2.36 -25.83 -8.28
C GLU A 328 -3.49 -26.29 -9.23
N ARG A 329 -4.38 -27.18 -8.78
CA ARG A 329 -5.55 -27.61 -9.57
C ARG A 329 -6.49 -26.44 -9.95
N SER A 330 -6.68 -25.47 -9.05
CA SER A 330 -7.47 -24.27 -9.35
C SER A 330 -6.80 -23.41 -10.42
N LEU A 331 -5.47 -23.24 -10.35
CA LEU A 331 -4.71 -22.46 -11.32
C LEU A 331 -4.74 -23.10 -12.70
N THR A 332 -4.58 -24.43 -12.78
CA THR A 332 -4.68 -25.16 -14.05
C THR A 332 -6.04 -24.93 -14.72
N ARG A 333 -7.13 -24.96 -13.94
CA ARG A 333 -8.48 -24.69 -14.46
C ARG A 333 -8.64 -23.27 -14.99
N ASP A 334 -8.09 -22.28 -14.27
CA ASP A 334 -8.11 -20.88 -14.70
C ASP A 334 -7.26 -20.68 -15.98
N GLU A 335 -6.14 -21.38 -16.11
CA GLU A 335 -5.28 -21.40 -17.31
C GLU A 335 -5.99 -22.01 -18.52
N GLU A 336 -6.63 -23.17 -18.36
CA GLU A 336 -7.46 -23.79 -19.40
C GLU A 336 -8.59 -22.86 -19.85
N ARG A 337 -9.22 -22.13 -18.92
CA ARG A 337 -10.26 -21.15 -19.23
C ARG A 337 -9.70 -19.97 -20.04
N ILE A 338 -8.50 -19.49 -19.73
CA ILE A 338 -7.83 -18.44 -20.50
C ILE A 338 -7.59 -18.92 -21.94
N GLU A 339 -7.11 -20.15 -22.14
CA GLU A 339 -6.90 -20.69 -23.50
C GLU A 339 -8.21 -20.79 -24.31
N VAL A 340 -9.31 -21.18 -23.66
CA VAL A 340 -10.64 -21.21 -24.30
C VAL A 340 -11.07 -19.79 -24.71
N LEU A 341 -10.85 -18.80 -23.84
CA LEU A 341 -11.15 -17.40 -24.14
C LEU A 341 -10.28 -16.86 -25.28
N ASP A 342 -8.99 -17.22 -25.35
CA ASP A 342 -8.11 -16.82 -26.46
C ASP A 342 -8.62 -17.37 -27.80
N LYS A 343 -9.02 -18.65 -27.83
CA LYS A 343 -9.65 -19.25 -29.02
C LYS A 343 -10.97 -18.56 -29.39
N MET A 344 -11.75 -18.15 -28.40
CA MET A 344 -13.01 -17.44 -28.62
C MET A 344 -12.79 -16.05 -29.24
N VAL A 345 -11.76 -15.31 -28.79
CA VAL A 345 -11.37 -14.01 -29.36
C VAL A 345 -10.96 -14.16 -30.83
N MET A 346 -10.15 -15.18 -31.15
CA MET A 346 -9.76 -15.46 -32.54
C MET A 346 -10.98 -15.74 -33.43
N ARG A 347 -11.92 -16.55 -32.94
CA ARG A 347 -13.16 -16.87 -33.68
C ARG A 347 -14.07 -15.64 -33.85
N LEU A 348 -14.19 -14.79 -32.83
CA LEU A 348 -14.94 -13.53 -32.92
C LEU A 348 -14.36 -12.62 -34.02
N TYR A 349 -13.03 -12.58 -34.16
CA TYR A 349 -12.38 -11.81 -35.21
C TYR A 349 -12.64 -12.37 -36.61
N GLU A 350 -12.57 -13.70 -36.78
CA GLU A 350 -12.94 -14.37 -38.03
C GLU A 350 -14.40 -14.13 -38.43
N ASP A 351 -15.32 -14.22 -37.45
CA ASP A 351 -16.75 -14.00 -37.68
C ASP A 351 -17.07 -12.54 -38.04
N MET A 352 -16.30 -11.57 -37.53
CA MET A 352 -16.39 -10.16 -37.90
C MET A 352 -15.95 -9.93 -39.34
N ILE A 353 -14.80 -10.48 -39.74
CA ILE A 353 -14.29 -10.37 -41.12
C ILE A 353 -15.25 -11.02 -42.12
N ALA A 354 -15.85 -12.16 -41.74
CA ALA A 354 -16.83 -12.87 -42.56
C ALA A 354 -18.21 -12.18 -42.59
N GLY A 355 -18.40 -11.06 -41.88
CA GLY A 355 -19.66 -10.31 -41.83
C GLY A 355 -20.80 -11.02 -41.12
N ARG A 356 -20.51 -12.05 -40.29
CA ARG A 356 -21.53 -12.81 -39.55
C ARG A 356 -22.03 -12.08 -38.31
N ILE A 357 -21.25 -11.11 -37.82
CA ILE A 357 -21.57 -10.29 -36.65
C ILE A 357 -21.35 -8.81 -36.95
N SER A 358 -22.15 -7.95 -36.32
CA SER A 358 -21.98 -6.50 -36.40
C SER A 358 -20.80 -6.03 -35.55
N GLU A 359 -20.20 -4.89 -35.93
CA GLU A 359 -19.11 -4.25 -35.18
C GLU A 359 -19.49 -3.98 -33.71
N GLN A 360 -20.74 -3.58 -33.46
CA GLN A 360 -21.23 -3.30 -32.10
C GLN A 360 -21.30 -4.57 -31.23
N ASN A 361 -21.71 -5.70 -31.81
CA ASN A 361 -21.74 -6.99 -31.12
C ASN A 361 -20.33 -7.55 -30.90
N PHE A 362 -19.43 -7.37 -31.88
CA PHE A 362 -18.02 -7.72 -31.75
C PHE A 362 -17.38 -6.97 -30.57
N ASN A 363 -17.50 -5.64 -30.53
CA ASN A 363 -16.93 -4.82 -29.46
C ASN A 363 -17.47 -5.23 -28.07
N THR A 364 -18.77 -5.49 -27.97
CA THR A 364 -19.39 -5.91 -26.69
C THR A 364 -18.89 -7.29 -26.23
N MET A 365 -18.80 -8.27 -27.14
CA MET A 365 -18.31 -9.60 -26.78
C MET A 365 -16.81 -9.61 -26.50
N LEU A 366 -16.04 -8.85 -27.28
CA LEU A 366 -14.61 -8.67 -27.09
C LEU A 366 -14.32 -8.06 -25.71
N GLU A 367 -15.00 -6.97 -25.35
CA GLU A 367 -14.84 -6.31 -24.04
C GLU A 367 -15.13 -7.27 -22.88
N LYS A 368 -16.20 -8.07 -22.96
CA LYS A 368 -16.52 -9.09 -21.94
C LYS A 368 -15.44 -10.15 -21.83
N THR A 369 -15.00 -10.71 -22.96
CA THR A 369 -13.95 -11.74 -22.98
C THR A 369 -12.61 -11.20 -22.48
N GLN A 370 -12.24 -9.97 -22.84
CA GLN A 370 -11.02 -9.31 -22.39
C GLN A 370 -11.07 -9.03 -20.88
N THR A 371 -12.22 -8.59 -20.37
CA THR A 371 -12.40 -8.36 -18.92
C THR A 371 -12.20 -9.66 -18.16
N GLU A 372 -12.88 -10.75 -18.54
CA GLU A 372 -12.71 -12.08 -17.93
C GLU A 372 -11.25 -12.57 -18.01
N GLN A 373 -10.60 -12.40 -19.18
CA GLN A 373 -9.19 -12.74 -19.34
C GLN A 373 -8.27 -11.93 -18.42
N THR A 374 -8.50 -10.63 -18.27
CA THR A 374 -7.67 -9.80 -17.37
C THR A 374 -7.84 -10.21 -15.92
N GLU A 375 -9.06 -10.53 -15.49
CA GLU A 375 -9.33 -11.02 -14.13
C GLU A 375 -8.65 -12.37 -13.87
N LEU A 376 -8.79 -13.33 -14.80
CA LEU A 376 -8.17 -14.66 -14.69
C LEU A 376 -6.64 -14.58 -14.76
N LYS A 377 -6.06 -13.80 -15.68
CA LYS A 377 -4.61 -13.59 -15.77
C LYS A 377 -4.05 -12.96 -14.49
N THR A 378 -4.79 -12.03 -13.89
CA THR A 378 -4.40 -11.42 -12.60
C THR A 378 -4.43 -12.49 -11.50
N LYS A 379 -5.51 -13.26 -11.38
CA LYS A 379 -5.62 -14.38 -10.41
C LYS A 379 -4.51 -15.41 -10.56
N VAL A 380 -4.21 -15.84 -11.79
CA VAL A 380 -3.13 -16.80 -12.07
C VAL A 380 -1.77 -16.23 -11.69
N SER A 381 -1.51 -14.97 -12.04
CA SER A 381 -0.24 -14.32 -11.68
C SER A 381 -0.05 -14.15 -10.18
N GLU A 382 -1.11 -13.82 -9.45
CA GLU A 382 -1.08 -13.72 -7.99
C GLU A 382 -0.95 -15.09 -7.33
N GLY A 383 -1.64 -16.11 -7.83
CA GLY A 383 -1.57 -17.47 -7.31
C GLY A 383 -0.20 -18.11 -7.54
N ARG A 384 0.39 -17.94 -8.73
CA ARG A 384 1.76 -18.40 -9.01
C ARG A 384 2.80 -17.70 -8.14
N LYS A 385 2.62 -16.41 -7.86
CA LYS A 385 3.48 -15.69 -6.90
C LYS A 385 3.36 -16.26 -5.49
N ARG A 386 2.14 -16.53 -5.01
CA ARG A 386 1.95 -17.15 -3.67
C ARG A 386 2.61 -18.52 -3.58
N LEU A 387 2.46 -19.37 -4.59
CA LEU A 387 3.15 -20.67 -4.66
C LEU A 387 4.68 -20.53 -4.67
N SER A 388 5.21 -19.53 -5.40
CA SER A 388 6.65 -19.26 -5.44
C SER A 388 7.19 -18.70 -4.13
N ASP A 389 6.44 -17.83 -3.47
CA ASP A 389 6.81 -17.23 -2.19
C ASP A 389 6.80 -18.28 -1.07
N GLU A 390 5.85 -19.23 -1.10
CA GLU A 390 5.81 -20.37 -0.18
C GLU A 390 7.01 -21.33 -0.36
N VAL A 391 7.51 -21.52 -1.59
CA VAL A 391 8.69 -22.35 -1.88
C VAL A 391 10.00 -21.68 -1.42
N GLN A 392 10.06 -20.36 -1.31
CA GLN A 392 11.23 -19.65 -0.78
C GLN A 392 11.26 -19.58 0.76
N LEU A 393 10.14 -19.87 1.41
CA LEU A 393 9.98 -19.83 2.87
C LEU A 393 10.06 -21.21 3.53
N ALA A 394 9.94 -22.28 2.75
CA ALA A 394 10.24 -23.67 3.13
C ALA A 394 11.72 -23.98 2.84
#